data_AF-A0A078L051-F1
#
_entry.id   AF-A0A078L051-F1
#
_cell.length_a   1.000
_cell.length_b   1.000
_cell.length_c   1.000
_cell.angle_alpha   90.00
_cell.angle_beta   90.00
_cell.angle_gamma   90.00
#
_symmetry.space_group_name_H-M   'P 1'
#
loop_
_entity.id
_entity.type
_entity.pdbx_description
1 polymer ?
#
loop_
_entity_poly.entity_id
_entity_poly.type
_entity_poly.pdbx_seq_one_letter_code
_entity_poly.pdbx_strand_id
1 'polypeptide(L)'
;MNELDILNLFYDEMVARGETREAVFLSIDEEMVGFLSAKIKEPVSLEYAQKVTDICIANEWLERTTADPAYNYLSLTAAGLQVVLAAQYR
;
A
#
# COMPACT_ATOMS: atom_id res chain seq x y z
N MET A 1 -3.87 8.20 -9.50
CA MET A 1 -3.21 7.12 -8.72
C MET A 1 -1.69 7.11 -8.93
N ASN A 2 -0.91 7.06 -7.84
CA ASN A 2 0.56 6.91 -7.80
C ASN A 2 1.01 6.00 -6.64
N GLU A 3 2.32 5.87 -6.42
CA GLU A 3 2.91 5.08 -5.35
C GLU A 3 2.46 5.53 -3.95
N LEU A 4 2.32 6.85 -3.75
CA LEU A 4 1.87 7.41 -2.47
C LEU A 4 0.42 7.00 -2.15
N ASP A 5 -0.46 6.87 -3.15
CA ASP A 5 -1.83 6.41 -2.91
C ASP A 5 -1.86 4.99 -2.33
N ILE A 6 -1.00 4.10 -2.84
CA ILE A 6 -0.82 2.75 -2.29
C ILE A 6 -0.25 2.84 -0.88
N LEU A 7 0.84 3.57 -0.66
CA LEU A 7 1.47 3.64 0.66
C LEU A 7 0.55 4.27 1.72
N ASN A 8 -0.25 5.27 1.34
CA ASN A 8 -1.25 5.88 2.21
C ASN A 8 -2.32 4.86 2.64
N LEU A 9 -2.65 3.88 1.81
CA LEU A 9 -3.60 2.82 2.17
C LEU A 9 -3.11 2.01 3.37
N PHE A 10 -1.84 1.61 3.37
CA PHE A 10 -1.22 0.94 4.51
C PHE A 10 -1.13 1.84 5.74
N TYR A 11 -0.81 3.11 5.54
CA TYR A 11 -0.72 4.07 6.64
C TYR A 11 -2.10 4.35 7.28
N ASP A 12 -3.14 4.54 6.48
CA ASP A 12 -4.50 4.75 6.97
C ASP A 12 -5.01 3.53 7.73
N GLU A 13 -4.73 2.32 7.24
CA GLU A 13 -5.06 1.09 7.97
C GLU A 13 -4.28 0.99 9.29
N MET A 14 -3.00 1.35 9.29
CA MET A 14 -2.17 1.44 10.50
C MET A 14 -2.76 2.41 11.53
N VAL A 15 -3.17 3.60 11.10
CA VAL A 15 -3.80 4.60 11.95
C VAL A 15 -5.18 4.13 12.43
N ALA A 16 -5.99 3.52 11.55
CA ALA A 16 -7.33 3.04 11.88
C ALA A 16 -7.30 1.92 12.93
N ARG A 17 -6.32 1.01 12.84
CA ARG A 17 -6.13 -0.08 13.81
C ARG A 17 -5.35 0.33 15.06
N GLY A 18 -4.62 1.45 14.99
CA GLY A 18 -3.73 1.89 16.07
C GLY A 18 -2.55 0.96 16.27
N GLU A 19 -2.17 0.21 15.24
CA GLU A 19 -1.12 -0.80 15.26
C GLU A 19 0.16 -0.28 14.61
N THR A 20 1.26 -1.03 14.73
CA THR A 20 2.51 -0.71 14.02
C THR A 20 2.50 -1.31 12.62
N ARG A 21 3.38 -0.78 11.75
CA ARG A 21 3.57 -1.30 10.38
C ARG A 21 3.74 -2.83 10.29
N GLU A 22 4.33 -3.43 11.32
CA GLU A 22 4.63 -4.87 11.41
C GLU A 22 3.38 -5.73 11.67
N ALA A 23 2.28 -5.11 12.14
CA ALA A 23 1.01 -5.79 12.38
C ALA A 23 -0.04 -5.49 11.28
N VAL A 24 0.27 -4.57 10.36
CA VAL A 24 -0.60 -4.24 9.24
C VAL A 24 -0.17 -5.00 7.99
N PHE A 25 -1.06 -5.87 7.54
CA PHE A 25 -0.92 -6.64 6.32
C PHE A 25 -2.11 -6.39 5.41
N LEU A 26 -1.86 -5.92 4.20
CA LEU A 26 -2.88 -5.70 3.18
C LEU A 26 -2.57 -6.50 1.92
N SER A 27 -3.62 -6.89 1.23
CA SER A 27 -3.53 -7.54 -0.08
C SER A 27 -3.98 -6.59 -1.18
N ILE A 28 -3.38 -6.70 -2.37
CA ILE A 28 -3.84 -6.00 -3.57
C ILE A 28 -4.76 -6.94 -4.34
N ASP A 29 -6.02 -6.94 -3.92
CA ASP A 29 -7.11 -7.69 -4.56
C ASP A 29 -8.20 -6.73 -5.06
N GLU A 30 -9.23 -7.27 -5.70
CA GLU A 30 -10.30 -6.46 -6.29
C GLU A 30 -11.07 -5.61 -5.26
N GLU A 31 -11.18 -6.06 -4.01
CA GLU A 31 -11.82 -5.28 -2.94
C GLU A 31 -10.99 -4.05 -2.60
N MET A 32 -9.67 -4.25 -2.45
CA MET A 32 -8.72 -3.17 -2.18
C MET A 32 -8.67 -2.14 -3.32
N VAL A 33 -8.70 -2.61 -4.57
CA VAL A 33 -8.78 -1.77 -5.76
C VAL A 33 -10.10 -0.98 -5.82
N GLY A 34 -11.21 -1.60 -5.42
CA GLY A 34 -12.51 -0.94 -5.29
C GLY A 34 -12.48 0.18 -4.25
N PHE A 35 -11.91 -0.09 -3.08
CA PHE A 35 -11.72 0.92 -2.03
C PHE A 35 -10.82 2.06 -2.50
N LEU A 36 -9.69 1.73 -3.13
CA LEU A 36 -8.75 2.71 -3.66
C LEU A 36 -9.42 3.61 -4.71
N SER A 37 -10.12 3.01 -5.68
CA SER A 37 -10.84 3.73 -6.72
C SER A 37 -11.85 4.72 -6.14
N ALA A 38 -12.60 4.29 -5.11
CA ALA A 38 -13.55 5.15 -4.42
C ALA A 38 -12.85 6.30 -3.67
N LYS A 39 -11.70 6.03 -3.04
CA LYS A 39 -10.93 7.00 -2.27
C LYS A 39 -10.35 8.11 -3.15
N ILE A 40 -9.72 7.75 -4.26
CA ILE A 40 -9.11 8.72 -5.18
C ILE A 40 -10.11 9.28 -6.21
N LYS A 41 -11.33 8.74 -6.24
CA LYS A 41 -12.40 9.10 -7.18
C LYS A 41 -12.01 8.90 -8.65
N GLU A 42 -11.15 7.92 -8.92
CA GLU A 42 -10.71 7.52 -10.25
C GLU A 42 -10.87 6.01 -10.42
N PRO A 43 -11.22 5.50 -11.60
CA PRO A 43 -11.26 4.07 -11.84
C PRO A 43 -9.82 3.50 -11.87
N VAL A 44 -9.53 2.59 -10.93
CA VAL A 44 -8.28 1.85 -10.89
C VAL A 44 -8.53 0.41 -11.33
N SER A 45 -7.69 -0.13 -12.22
CA SER A 45 -7.70 -1.55 -12.53
C SER A 45 -6.75 -2.31 -11.59
N LEU A 46 -7.08 -3.57 -11.32
CA LEU A 46 -6.25 -4.45 -10.50
C LEU A 46 -4.82 -4.56 -11.04
N GLU A 47 -4.67 -4.76 -12.36
CA GLU A 47 -3.35 -4.82 -13.00
C GLU A 47 -2.53 -3.54 -12.79
N TYR A 48 -3.17 -2.37 -12.84
CA TYR A 48 -2.48 -1.11 -12.60
C TYR A 48 -2.07 -0.95 -11.13
N ALA A 49 -2.94 -1.32 -10.19
CA ALA A 49 -2.62 -1.31 -8.77
C ALA A 49 -1.47 -2.27 -8.43
N GLN A 50 -1.47 -3.46 -9.02
CA GLN A 50 -0.40 -4.44 -8.91
C GLN A 50 0.92 -3.89 -9.46
N LYS A 51 0.90 -3.25 -10.62
CA LYS A 51 2.09 -2.63 -11.21
C LYS A 51 2.67 -1.51 -10.35
N VAL A 52 1.82 -0.63 -9.80
CA VAL A 52 2.27 0.43 -8.87
C VAL A 52 2.83 -0.20 -7.59
N THR A 53 2.22 -1.27 -7.11
CA THR A 53 2.70 -2.03 -5.95
C THR A 53 4.08 -2.64 -6.21
N ASP A 54 4.33 -3.18 -7.39
CA ASP A 54 5.67 -3.67 -7.76
C ASP A 54 6.71 -2.54 -7.74
N ILE A 55 6.34 -1.31 -8.14
CA ILE A 55 7.23 -0.15 -8.02
C ILE A 55 7.52 0.14 -6.54
N CYS A 56 6.51 0.11 -5.67
CA CYS A 56 6.71 0.29 -4.23
C CYS A 56 7.61 -0.80 -3.62
N ILE A 57 7.47 -2.06 -4.07
CA ILE A 57 8.33 -3.17 -3.64
C ILE A 57 9.76 -2.97 -4.16
N ALA A 58 9.93 -2.58 -5.43
CA ALA A 58 11.23 -2.34 -6.03
C ALA A 58 11.98 -1.16 -5.37
N ASN A 59 11.26 -0.19 -4.82
CA ASN A 59 11.83 0.91 -4.02
C ASN A 59 12.00 0.56 -2.54
N GLU A 60 11.75 -0.69 -2.15
CA GLU A 60 11.84 -1.15 -0.75
C GLU A 60 10.88 -0.41 0.19
N TRP A 61 9.77 0.11 -0.33
CA TRP A 61 8.72 0.79 0.46
C TRP A 61 7.65 -0.18 0.96
N LEU A 62 7.44 -1.27 0.22
CA LEU A 62 6.61 -2.40 0.62
C LEU A 62 7.43 -3.69 0.61
N GLU A 63 7.11 -4.59 1.51
CA GLU A 63 7.71 -5.92 1.58
C GLU A 63 6.64 -7.01 1.49
N ARG A 64 7.00 -8.13 0.83
CA ARG A 64 6.18 -9.35 0.81
C ARG A 64 6.49 -10.14 2.06
N THR A 65 5.49 -10.35 2.90
CA THR A 65 5.70 -11.03 4.20
C THR A 65 5.56 -12.55 4.07
N THR A 66 4.96 -13.01 2.98
CA THR A 66 4.89 -14.41 2.59
C THR A 66 5.81 -14.68 1.41
N ALA A 67 6.34 -15.90 1.33
CA ALA A 67 7.06 -16.40 0.14
C ALA A 67 6.16 -16.58 -1.10
N ASP A 68 4.86 -16.26 -0.97
CA ASP A 68 3.92 -16.31 -2.05
C ASP A 68 4.15 -15.15 -3.04
N PRO A 69 4.21 -15.41 -4.36
CA PRO A 69 4.38 -14.38 -5.36
C PRO A 69 3.12 -13.53 -5.58
N ALA A 70 1.98 -13.90 -5.00
CA ALA A 70 0.78 -13.09 -5.06
C ALA A 70 0.94 -11.80 -4.24
N TYR A 71 0.16 -10.78 -4.60
CA TYR A 71 0.10 -9.50 -3.91
C TYR A 71 -0.66 -9.59 -2.57
N ASN A 72 -0.48 -10.70 -1.84
CA ASN A 72 -1.14 -10.97 -0.58
C ASN A 72 -0.20 -10.63 0.59
N TYR A 73 -0.77 -10.11 1.67
CA TYR A 73 -0.03 -9.84 2.92
C TYR A 73 1.24 -8.99 2.72
N LEU A 74 1.10 -7.88 2.01
CA LEU A 74 2.14 -6.88 1.93
C LEU A 74 2.19 -6.10 3.24
N SER A 75 3.38 -5.65 3.63
CA SER A 75 3.58 -4.79 4.78
C SER A 75 4.38 -3.55 4.39
N LEU A 76 4.16 -2.48 5.15
CA LEU A 76 4.86 -1.22 4.97
C LEU A 76 6.24 -1.30 5.63
N THR A 77 7.29 -0.99 4.87
CA THR A 77 8.64 -0.93 5.42
C THR A 77 8.84 0.38 6.19
N ALA A 78 9.93 0.46 6.96
CA ALA A 78 10.31 1.72 7.60
C ALA A 78 10.58 2.83 6.56
N ALA A 79 11.13 2.49 5.39
CA ALA A 79 11.40 3.44 4.32
C ALA A 79 10.09 3.93 3.67
N GLY A 80 9.14 3.03 3.39
CA GLY A 80 7.84 3.40 2.85
C GLY A 80 7.06 4.30 3.81
N LEU A 81 7.11 4.01 5.11
CA LEU A 81 6.51 4.87 6.13
C LEU A 81 7.12 6.28 6.14
N GLN A 82 8.44 6.40 6.05
CA GLN A 82 9.09 7.71 5.96
C GLN A 82 8.64 8.50 4.73
N VAL A 83 8.45 7.83 3.59
CA VAL A 83 7.96 8.47 2.35
C VAL A 83 6.55 9.02 2.53
N VAL A 84 5.64 8.25 3.16
CA VAL A 84 4.28 8.71 3.46
C VAL A 84 4.30 9.90 4.42
N LEU A 85 5.05 9.81 5.51
CA LEU A 85 5.15 10.88 6.51
C LEU A 85 5.75 12.15 5.90
N ALA A 86 6.78 12.02 5.06
CA ALA A 86 7.39 13.15 4.37
C ALA A 86 6.44 13.82 3.36
N ALA A 87 5.48 13.06 2.80
CA ALA A 87 4.44 13.60 1.93
C ALA A 87 3.30 14.28 2.71
N GLN A 88 2.93 13.78 3.90
CA GLN A 88 1.87 14.36 4.73
C GLN A 88 2.26 15.66 5.44
N TYR A 89 3.51 15.78 5.90
CA TYR A 89 3.99 16.93 6.67
C TYR A 89 4.76 17.94 5.82
N ARG A 90 4.44 18.03 4.53
CA ARG A 90 5.11 18.93 3.57
C ARG A 90 4.40 20.26 3.39
#